data_AF-A0A2T3KU68-F1
#
_entry.id   AF-A0A2T3KU68-F1
#
_cell.length_a   1.000
_cell.length_b   1.000
_cell.length_c   1.000
_cell.angle_alpha   90.00
_cell.angle_beta   90.00
_cell.angle_gamma   90.00
#
_symmetry.space_group_name_H-M   'P 1'
#
loop_
_entity.id
_entity.type
_entity.pdbx_description
1 polymer ?
#
loop_
_entity_poly.entity_id
_entity_poly.type
_entity_poly.pdbx_seq_one_letter_code
_entity_poly.pdbx_strand_id
1 'polypeptide(L)'
;MDISDWLKLPAVLSAFVVLSKFLYDLASGKRTKLREDYRFAKELLSDIESGHLHPYAKQKGYQALVGTTNISTEEVEYILTLKDSAQCLSDYVLARKYLEKIESRGNTLLRFKPKYCSEKKRLTLIIWYVCLYFIFAMLVASPFILNIWFNFSVKDILLLAIISTSLFALPAWLSLKEGARLARGQHLVANQKSHSWKLLVQY
;
A
#
# COMPACT_ATOMS: atom_id res chain seq x y z
N MET A 1 38.51 3.32 16.38
CA MET A 1 37.11 3.08 15.97
C MET A 1 36.46 2.41 17.15
N ASP A 2 35.80 3.21 17.97
CA ASP A 2 35.38 2.77 19.30
C ASP A 2 34.06 1.99 19.22
N ILE A 3 33.88 1.05 20.15
CA ILE A 3 32.67 0.23 20.26
C ILE A 3 31.40 1.12 20.38
N SER A 4 31.55 2.33 20.93
CA SER A 4 30.50 3.33 21.02
C SER A 4 30.00 3.84 19.66
N ASP A 5 30.83 3.86 18.62
CA ASP A 5 30.43 4.35 17.30
C ASP A 5 29.64 3.30 16.52
N TRP A 6 29.95 2.03 16.72
CA TRP A 6 29.16 0.91 16.20
C TRP A 6 27.75 0.85 16.79
N LEU A 7 27.57 1.29 18.04
CA LEU A 7 26.27 1.30 18.71
C LEU A 7 25.33 2.40 18.19
N LYS A 8 25.87 3.49 17.63
CA LYS A 8 25.09 4.63 17.13
C LYS A 8 24.37 4.33 15.81
N LEU A 9 24.95 3.48 14.95
CA LEU A 9 24.35 3.09 13.67
C LEU A 9 22.97 2.42 13.80
N PRO A 10 22.79 1.35 14.61
CA PRO A 10 21.47 0.75 14.80
C PRO A 10 20.47 1.69 15.47
N ALA A 11 20.92 2.60 16.34
CA ALA A 11 20.06 3.60 16.97
C ALA A 11 19.46 4.56 15.93
N VAL A 12 20.28 5.11 15.01
CA VAL A 12 19.82 5.98 13.93
C VAL A 12 18.85 5.26 13.00
N LEU A 13 19.13 3.99 12.66
CA LEU A 13 18.23 3.18 11.82
C LEU A 13 16.88 2.94 12.49
N SER A 14 16.89 2.60 13.78
CA SER A 14 15.65 2.37 14.53
C SER A 14 14.79 3.64 14.62
N ALA A 15 15.41 4.81 14.85
CA ALA A 15 14.73 6.09 14.90
C ALA A 15 14.10 6.45 13.54
N PHE A 16 14.79 6.18 12.44
CA PHE A 16 14.28 6.42 11.08
C PHE A 16 13.08 5.51 10.74
N VAL A 17 13.12 4.25 11.15
CA VAL A 17 11.99 3.31 10.98
C VAL A 17 10.78 3.77 11.79
N VAL A 18 10.98 4.18 13.05
CA VAL A 18 9.90 4.67 13.92
C VAL A 18 9.29 5.96 13.35
N LEU A 19 10.13 6.90 12.89
CA LEU A 19 9.66 8.16 12.29
C LEU A 19 8.87 7.90 10.99
N SER A 20 9.36 6.99 10.15
CA SER A 20 8.67 6.60 8.91
C SER A 20 7.30 5.97 9.20
N LYS A 21 7.22 5.10 10.22
CA LYS A 21 5.95 4.49 10.65
C LYS A 21 5.00 5.53 11.26
N PHE A 22 5.51 6.43 12.08
CA PHE A 22 4.72 7.49 12.70
C PHE A 22 4.10 8.43 11.66
N LEU A 23 4.90 8.86 10.67
CA LEU A 23 4.41 9.66 9.54
C LEU A 23 3.37 8.89 8.72
N TYR A 24 3.56 7.59 8.51
CA TYR A 24 2.58 6.74 7.82
C TYR A 24 1.26 6.63 8.59
N ASP A 25 1.32 6.39 9.90
CA ASP A 25 0.14 6.24 10.76
C ASP A 25 -0.62 7.57 10.91
N LEU A 26 0.10 8.70 11.03
CA LEU A 26 -0.50 10.04 11.07
C LEU A 26 -1.14 10.42 9.73
N ALA A 27 -0.45 10.18 8.62
CA ALA A 27 -0.98 10.42 7.28
C ALA A 27 -2.19 9.52 6.95
N SER A 28 -2.32 8.37 7.61
CA SER A 28 -3.42 7.44 7.34
C SER A 28 -4.65 7.62 8.24
N GLY A 29 -4.63 8.50 9.26
CA GLY A 29 -5.83 8.99 9.97
C GLY A 29 -6.77 7.91 10.54
N LYS A 30 -6.24 6.70 10.77
CA LYS A 30 -7.01 5.44 10.74
C LYS A 30 -8.03 5.21 11.84
N ARG A 31 -7.98 5.90 12.99
CA ARG A 31 -8.81 5.53 14.16
C ARG A 31 -10.12 6.28 14.28
N THR A 32 -10.21 7.53 13.81
CA THR A 32 -11.39 8.37 14.06
C THR A 32 -12.54 8.14 13.07
N LYS A 33 -12.28 7.53 11.90
CA LYS A 33 -13.27 7.34 10.82
C LYS A 33 -14.00 6.00 10.79
N LEU A 34 -13.52 4.97 11.50
CA LEU A 34 -14.06 3.60 11.36
C LEU A 34 -15.56 3.46 11.68
N ARG A 35 -16.07 4.26 12.64
CA ARG A 35 -17.50 4.23 13.00
C ARG A 35 -18.36 4.85 11.90
N GLU A 36 -17.89 5.92 11.28
CA GLU A 36 -18.57 6.58 10.16
C GLU A 36 -18.53 5.69 8.92
N ASP A 37 -17.36 5.11 8.61
CA ASP A 37 -17.18 4.15 7.52
C ASP A 37 -18.12 2.96 7.67
N TYR A 38 -18.25 2.42 8.88
CA TYR A 38 -19.20 1.34 9.18
C TYR A 38 -20.66 1.76 8.95
N ARG A 39 -21.06 2.93 9.47
CA ARG A 39 -22.42 3.44 9.33
C ARG A 39 -22.78 3.66 7.86
N PHE A 40 -21.88 4.31 7.12
CA PHE A 40 -22.03 4.54 5.69
C PHE A 40 -22.14 3.22 4.90
N ALA A 41 -21.24 2.27 5.15
CA ALA A 41 -21.27 0.97 4.48
C ALA A 41 -22.56 0.20 4.78
N LYS A 42 -23.05 0.25 6.02
CA LYS A 42 -24.30 -0.38 6.42
C LYS A 42 -25.50 0.22 5.69
N GLU A 43 -25.63 1.54 5.69
CA GLU A 43 -26.72 2.27 5.02
C GLU A 43 -26.70 2.01 3.50
N LEU A 44 -25.53 2.09 2.87
CA LEU A 44 -25.38 1.81 1.44
C LEU A 44 -25.79 0.38 1.08
N LEU A 45 -25.33 -0.61 1.84
CA LEU A 45 -25.64 -2.02 1.55
C LEU A 45 -27.11 -2.33 1.78
N SER A 46 -27.74 -1.77 2.83
CA SER A 46 -29.19 -1.92 3.04
C SER A 46 -30.01 -1.29 1.92
N ASP A 47 -29.58 -0.12 1.43
CA ASP A 47 -30.26 0.57 0.33
C ASP A 47 -30.14 -0.22 -0.98
N ILE A 48 -29.00 -0.85 -1.22
CA ILE A 48 -28.79 -1.73 -2.38
C ILE A 48 -29.67 -2.99 -2.29
N GLU A 49 -29.73 -3.63 -1.12
CA GLU A 49 -30.57 -4.82 -0.89
C GLU A 49 -32.06 -4.52 -1.05
N SER A 50 -32.49 -3.30 -0.69
CA SER A 50 -33.89 -2.88 -0.85
C SER A 50 -34.34 -2.71 -2.32
N GLY A 51 -33.39 -2.65 -3.26
CA GLY A 51 -33.69 -2.52 -4.70
C GLY A 51 -34.19 -1.15 -5.15
N HIS A 52 -34.31 -0.18 -4.23
CA HIS A 52 -34.83 1.16 -4.52
C HIS A 52 -33.77 2.16 -5.01
N LEU A 53 -32.51 1.72 -5.12
CA LEU A 53 -31.40 2.62 -5.41
C LEU A 53 -31.23 2.83 -6.94
N HIS A 54 -31.40 4.07 -7.38
CA HIS A 54 -31.12 4.44 -8.77
C HIS A 54 -29.66 4.12 -9.14
N PRO A 55 -29.34 3.63 -10.37
CA PRO A 55 -27.97 3.25 -10.76
C PRO A 55 -26.91 4.33 -10.51
N TYR A 56 -27.27 5.61 -10.69
CA TYR A 56 -26.39 6.74 -10.38
C TYR A 56 -26.04 6.82 -8.88
N ALA A 57 -27.03 6.67 -8.01
CA ALA A 57 -26.82 6.70 -6.56
C ALA A 57 -25.99 5.49 -6.11
N LYS A 58 -26.24 4.31 -6.69
CA LYS A 58 -25.42 3.10 -6.49
C LYS A 58 -23.96 3.35 -6.87
N GLN A 59 -23.71 3.94 -8.03
CA GLN A 59 -22.36 4.28 -8.48
C GLN A 59 -21.67 5.26 -7.53
N LYS A 60 -22.36 6.31 -7.09
CA LYS A 60 -21.80 7.29 -6.13
C LYS A 60 -21.54 6.67 -4.77
N GLY A 61 -22.43 5.80 -4.30
CA GLY A 61 -22.26 5.04 -3.07
C GLY A 61 -20.99 4.20 -3.10
N TYR A 62 -20.77 3.41 -4.16
CA TYR A 62 -19.53 2.64 -4.31
C TYR A 62 -18.28 3.52 -4.44
N GLN A 63 -18.34 4.64 -5.16
CA GLN A 63 -17.21 5.58 -5.24
C GLN A 63 -16.85 6.16 -3.87
N ALA A 64 -17.86 6.47 -3.06
CA ALA A 64 -17.67 6.96 -1.70
C ALA A 64 -17.14 5.86 -0.76
N LEU A 65 -17.65 4.62 -0.88
CA LEU A 65 -17.17 3.47 -0.12
C LEU A 65 -15.69 3.19 -0.36
N VAL A 66 -15.25 3.29 -1.61
CA VAL A 66 -13.88 3.02 -2.02
C VAL A 66 -12.96 4.24 -1.80
N GLY A 67 -13.53 5.44 -1.78
CA GLY A 67 -12.79 6.70 -1.71
C GLY A 67 -12.13 7.09 -3.04
N THR A 68 -12.64 6.61 -4.19
CA THR A 68 -12.13 6.98 -5.52
C THR A 68 -13.20 6.86 -6.60
N THR A 69 -13.12 7.70 -7.62
CA THR A 69 -14.03 7.69 -8.78
C THR A 69 -13.53 6.81 -9.92
N ASN A 70 -12.30 6.33 -9.83
CA ASN A 70 -11.61 5.70 -10.95
C ASN A 70 -11.97 4.21 -11.12
N ILE A 71 -12.80 3.61 -10.25
CA ILE A 71 -13.11 2.17 -10.24
C ILE A 71 -14.56 1.96 -10.70
N SER A 72 -14.80 0.91 -11.51
CA SER A 72 -16.15 0.59 -11.99
C SER A 72 -16.99 -0.08 -10.91
N THR A 73 -18.30 0.07 -10.98
CA THR A 73 -19.25 -0.53 -10.02
C THR A 73 -19.16 -2.05 -10.00
N GLU A 74 -18.99 -2.67 -11.17
CA GLU A 74 -18.83 -4.12 -11.32
C GLU A 74 -17.60 -4.66 -10.60
N GLU A 75 -16.48 -3.91 -10.64
CA GLU A 75 -15.24 -4.29 -9.93
C GLU A 75 -15.45 -4.25 -8.42
N VAL A 76 -16.12 -3.21 -7.92
CA VAL A 76 -16.45 -3.08 -6.50
C VAL A 76 -17.36 -4.20 -6.05
N GLU A 77 -18.44 -4.46 -6.79
CA GLU A 77 -19.40 -5.54 -6.51
C GLU A 77 -18.69 -6.89 -6.41
N TYR A 78 -17.86 -7.20 -7.40
CA TYR A 78 -17.07 -8.42 -7.38
C TYR A 78 -16.16 -8.51 -6.15
N ILE A 79 -15.43 -7.44 -5.81
CA ILE A 79 -14.53 -7.43 -4.64
C ILE A 79 -15.29 -7.58 -3.33
N LEU A 80 -16.51 -7.03 -3.25
CA LEU A 80 -17.37 -7.17 -2.07
C LEU A 80 -17.81 -8.63 -1.82
N THR A 81 -17.82 -9.47 -2.86
CA THR A 81 -18.08 -10.92 -2.71
C THR A 81 -16.89 -11.69 -2.12
N LEU A 82 -15.68 -11.13 -2.16
CA LEU A 82 -14.48 -11.81 -1.67
C LEU A 82 -14.45 -11.85 -0.14
N LYS A 83 -13.81 -12.89 0.41
CA LYS A 83 -13.49 -12.95 1.84
C LYS A 83 -12.68 -11.72 2.23
N ASP A 84 -12.92 -11.15 3.41
CA ASP A 84 -12.20 -9.95 3.90
C ASP A 84 -12.30 -8.76 2.92
N SER A 85 -13.50 -8.56 2.37
CA SER A 85 -13.81 -7.59 1.30
C SER A 85 -13.31 -6.16 1.57
N ALA A 86 -13.40 -5.68 2.81
CA ALA A 86 -12.89 -4.36 3.20
C ALA A 86 -11.38 -4.21 2.93
N GLN A 87 -10.59 -5.24 3.25
CA GLN A 87 -9.16 -5.25 2.98
C GLN A 87 -8.89 -5.43 1.48
N CYS A 88 -9.62 -6.31 0.81
CA CYS A 88 -9.51 -6.52 -0.63
C CYS A 88 -9.79 -5.25 -1.44
N LEU A 89 -10.76 -4.44 -1.01
CA LEU A 89 -11.10 -3.17 -1.65
C LEU A 89 -9.95 -2.17 -1.54
N SER A 90 -9.38 -2.01 -0.35
CA SER A 90 -8.19 -1.19 -0.11
C SER A 90 -7.00 -1.65 -0.96
N ASP A 91 -6.75 -2.97 -1.00
CA ASP A 91 -5.65 -3.55 -1.74
C ASP A 91 -5.83 -3.38 -3.25
N TYR A 92 -7.06 -3.51 -3.76
CA TYR A 92 -7.37 -3.30 -5.16
C TYR A 92 -7.10 -1.86 -5.60
N VAL A 93 -7.57 -0.86 -4.85
CA VAL A 93 -7.34 0.57 -5.15
C VAL A 93 -5.85 0.86 -5.33
N LEU A 94 -5.03 0.29 -4.47
CA LEU A 94 -3.58 0.51 -4.47
C LEU A 94 -2.87 -0.28 -5.57
N ALA A 95 -3.27 -1.54 -5.79
CA ALA A 95 -2.61 -2.46 -6.70
C ALA A 95 -3.10 -2.37 -8.15
N ARG A 96 -4.20 -1.65 -8.43
CA ARG A 96 -4.88 -1.59 -9.73
C ARG A 96 -3.97 -1.43 -10.93
N LYS A 97 -2.92 -0.59 -10.83
CA LYS A 97 -1.94 -0.37 -11.90
C LYS A 97 -1.29 -1.68 -12.41
N TYR A 98 -1.17 -2.69 -11.55
CA TYR A 98 -0.53 -3.98 -11.83
C TYR A 98 -1.52 -5.10 -12.17
N LEU A 99 -2.81 -4.86 -11.96
CA LEU A 99 -3.87 -5.83 -12.15
C LEU A 99 -4.61 -5.57 -13.47
N GLU A 100 -5.21 -6.63 -14.00
CA GLU A 100 -6.09 -6.63 -15.16
C GLU A 100 -7.34 -7.45 -14.82
N LYS A 101 -8.49 -6.99 -15.33
CA LYS A 101 -9.76 -7.73 -15.27
C LYS A 101 -9.74 -8.79 -16.37
N ILE A 102 -10.03 -10.03 -16.01
CA ILE A 102 -10.29 -11.10 -16.98
C ILE A 102 -11.74 -11.52 -16.79
N GLU A 103 -12.54 -11.30 -17.83
CA GLU A 103 -13.89 -11.84 -17.92
C GLU A 103 -13.79 -13.24 -18.52
N SER A 104 -14.06 -14.28 -17.74
CA SER A 104 -14.08 -15.65 -18.24
C SER A 104 -15.38 -16.32 -17.83
N ARG A 105 -16.21 -16.67 -18.83
CA ARG A 105 -17.46 -17.45 -18.68
C ARG A 105 -18.34 -17.00 -17.50
N GLY A 106 -18.60 -15.70 -17.39
CA GLY A 106 -19.49 -15.14 -16.35
C GLY A 106 -18.84 -14.89 -14.99
N ASN A 107 -17.58 -15.31 -14.77
CA ASN A 107 -16.82 -14.97 -13.57
C ASN A 107 -15.80 -13.88 -13.87
N THR A 108 -15.94 -12.75 -13.17
CA THR A 108 -14.92 -11.70 -13.14
C THR A 108 -13.75 -12.19 -12.30
N LEU A 109 -12.54 -12.23 -12.84
CA LEU A 109 -11.33 -12.56 -12.09
C LEU A 109 -10.33 -11.42 -12.21
N LEU A 110 -9.58 -11.18 -11.13
CA LEU A 110 -8.47 -10.24 -11.16
C LEU A 110 -7.18 -11.04 -11.36
N ARG A 111 -6.41 -10.65 -12.38
CA ARG A 111 -5.09 -11.24 -12.63
C ARG A 111 -4.04 -10.15 -12.64
N PHE A 112 -2.79 -10.53 -12.38
CA PHE A 112 -1.68 -9.67 -12.71
C PHE A 112 -1.49 -9.57 -14.22
N LYS A 113 -1.18 -8.36 -14.70
CA LYS A 113 -0.75 -8.12 -16.08
C LYS A 113 0.35 -9.10 -16.50
N PRO A 114 0.47 -9.45 -17.80
CA PRO A 114 1.43 -10.45 -18.28
C PRO A 114 2.88 -10.19 -17.83
N LYS A 115 3.28 -8.91 -17.76
CA LYS A 115 4.60 -8.47 -17.24
C LYS A 115 4.87 -8.94 -15.80
N TYR A 116 3.84 -9.10 -14.98
CA TYR A 116 3.91 -9.46 -13.56
C TYR A 116 3.28 -10.83 -13.26
N CYS A 117 3.05 -11.67 -14.26
CA CYS A 117 2.33 -12.94 -14.09
C CYS A 117 3.08 -13.96 -13.20
N SER A 118 4.41 -13.99 -13.27
CA SER A 118 5.24 -14.93 -12.49
C SER A 118 5.39 -14.50 -11.02
N GLU A 119 5.08 -15.41 -10.09
CA GLU A 119 5.14 -15.14 -8.64
C GLU A 119 6.58 -14.81 -8.19
N LYS A 120 7.56 -15.58 -8.66
CA LYS A 120 8.98 -15.37 -8.35
C LYS A 120 9.45 -14.00 -8.85
N LYS A 121 9.09 -13.61 -10.08
CA LYS A 121 9.44 -12.29 -10.64
C LYS A 121 8.83 -11.16 -9.81
N ARG A 122 7.59 -11.31 -9.34
CA ARG A 122 6.97 -10.31 -8.46
C ARG A 122 7.72 -10.20 -7.13
N LEU A 123 8.09 -11.33 -6.51
CA LEU A 123 8.85 -11.31 -5.27
C LEU A 123 10.21 -10.63 -5.44
N THR A 124 10.94 -10.95 -6.52
CA THR A 124 12.22 -10.28 -6.83
C THR A 124 12.03 -8.78 -7.02
N LEU A 125 10.97 -8.34 -7.70
CA LEU A 125 10.68 -6.91 -7.86
C LEU A 125 10.34 -6.23 -6.53
N ILE A 126 9.57 -6.88 -5.66
CA ILE A 126 9.27 -6.37 -4.31
C ILE A 126 10.57 -6.20 -3.52
N ILE A 127 11.41 -7.24 -3.49
CA ILE A 127 12.72 -7.19 -2.82
C ILE A 127 13.57 -6.06 -3.40
N TRP A 128 13.62 -5.93 -4.72
CA TRP A 128 14.35 -4.86 -5.40
C TRP A 128 13.88 -3.46 -4.99
N TYR A 129 12.57 -3.21 -4.96
CA TYR A 129 12.01 -1.93 -4.52
C TYR A 129 12.29 -1.64 -3.04
N VAL A 130 12.24 -2.66 -2.18
CA VAL A 130 12.60 -2.54 -0.77
C VAL A 130 14.10 -2.23 -0.61
N CYS A 131 14.97 -2.90 -1.36
CA CYS A 131 16.41 -2.61 -1.38
C CYS A 131 16.69 -1.16 -1.84
N LEU A 132 16.04 -0.70 -2.91
CA LEU A 132 16.15 0.70 -3.37
C LEU A 132 15.67 1.68 -2.30
N TYR A 133 14.56 1.39 -1.62
CA TYR A 133 14.11 2.20 -0.48
C TYR A 133 15.19 2.29 0.60
N PHE A 134 15.80 1.17 0.98
CA PHE A 134 16.90 1.18 1.96
C PHE A 134 18.09 2.01 1.49
N ILE A 135 18.51 1.87 0.23
CA ILE A 135 19.63 2.65 -0.32
C ILE A 135 19.32 4.16 -0.25
N PHE A 136 18.14 4.58 -0.72
CA PHE A 136 17.77 5.99 -0.68
C PHE A 136 17.57 6.51 0.75
N ALA A 137 17.00 5.70 1.65
CA ALA A 137 16.87 6.06 3.06
C ALA A 137 18.23 6.26 3.72
N MET A 138 19.22 5.42 3.41
CA MET A 138 20.60 5.61 3.88
C MET A 138 21.22 6.87 3.31
N LEU A 139 20.94 7.21 2.05
CA LEU A 139 21.42 8.46 1.45
C LEU A 139 20.78 9.70 2.11
N VAL A 140 19.50 9.65 2.48
CA VAL A 140 18.86 10.71 3.30
C VAL A 140 19.51 10.81 4.67
N ALA A 141 19.82 9.67 5.31
CA ALA A 141 20.48 9.64 6.62
C ALA A 141 21.99 9.92 6.56
N SER A 142 22.58 9.98 5.37
CA SER A 142 24.03 10.08 5.17
C SER A 142 24.70 11.24 5.88
N PRO A 143 24.12 12.46 6.01
CA PRO A 143 24.77 13.56 6.72
C PRO A 143 25.00 13.24 8.19
N PHE A 144 24.06 12.54 8.82
CA PHE A 144 24.18 12.12 10.22
C PHE A 144 25.21 11.00 10.39
N ILE A 145 25.27 10.06 9.44
CA ILE A 145 26.24 8.96 9.45
C ILE A 145 27.66 9.50 9.27
N LEU A 146 27.87 10.37 8.28
CA LEU A 146 29.17 10.97 7.99
C LEU A 146 29.65 11.88 9.12
N ASN A 147 28.73 12.54 9.84
CA ASN A 147 29.08 13.38 10.97
C ASN A 147 29.79 12.62 12.11
N ILE A 148 29.53 11.31 12.27
CA ILE A 148 30.23 10.47 13.27
C ILE A 148 31.75 10.46 13.03
N TRP A 149 32.18 10.57 11.77
CA TRP A 149 33.58 10.43 11.38
C TRP A 149 34.27 11.77 11.15
N PHE A 150 33.56 12.71 10.52
CA PHE A 150 34.15 13.97 10.05
C PHE A 150 33.91 15.15 11.01
N ASN A 151 33.10 14.99 12.06
CA ASN A 151 32.79 16.02 13.06
C ASN A 151 32.42 17.38 12.42
N PHE A 152 31.42 17.37 11.55
CA PHE A 152 30.94 18.57 10.87
C PHE A 152 30.29 19.55 11.86
N SER A 153 30.28 20.84 11.49
CA SER A 153 29.53 21.84 12.23
C SER A 153 28.02 21.61 12.07
N VAL A 154 27.24 22.02 13.07
CA VAL A 154 25.76 21.88 13.07
C VAL A 154 25.13 22.52 11.82
N LYS A 155 25.69 23.65 11.36
CA LYS A 155 25.23 24.33 10.15
C LYS A 155 25.43 23.48 8.88
N ASP A 156 26.58 22.82 8.77
CA ASP A 156 26.93 21.99 7.62
C ASP A 156 26.07 20.72 7.58
N ILE A 157 25.80 20.11 8.75
CA ILE A 157 24.90 18.96 8.87
C ILE A 157 23.49 19.33 8.42
N LEU A 158 22.96 20.47 8.87
CA LEU A 158 21.63 20.94 8.48
C LEU A 158 21.54 21.18 6.96
N LEU A 159 22.57 21.82 6.38
CA LEU A 159 22.62 22.08 4.94
C LEU A 159 22.67 20.77 4.14
N LEU A 160 23.53 19.82 4.53
CA LEU A 160 23.62 18.49 3.92
C LEU A 160 22.32 17.69 4.10
N ALA A 161 21.65 17.80 5.25
CA ALA A 161 20.35 17.15 5.51
C ALA A 161 19.24 17.69 4.60
N ILE A 162 19.20 19.01 4.37
CA ILE A 162 18.23 19.61 3.45
C ILE A 162 18.47 19.12 2.01
N ILE A 163 19.73 19.12 1.56
CA ILE A 163 20.09 18.66 0.21
C ILE A 163 19.76 17.18 0.02
N SER A 164 20.20 16.32 0.94
CA SER A 164 19.98 14.87 0.86
C SER A 164 18.50 14.51 0.94
N THR A 165 17.75 15.16 1.81
CA THR A 165 16.29 14.95 1.92
C THR A 165 15.59 15.37 0.63
N SER A 166 15.91 16.56 0.09
CA SER A 166 15.31 17.07 -1.15
C SER A 166 15.56 16.12 -2.33
N LEU A 167 16.76 15.55 -2.43
CA LEU A 167 17.16 14.70 -3.56
C LEU A 167 16.64 13.25 -3.42
N PHE A 168 16.67 12.68 -2.22
CA PHE A 168 16.49 11.23 -2.03
C PHE A 168 15.20 10.83 -1.30
N ALA A 169 14.50 11.74 -0.60
CA ALA A 169 13.28 11.38 0.13
C ALA A 169 12.14 10.97 -0.81
N LEU A 170 11.94 11.68 -1.93
CA LEU A 170 10.91 11.35 -2.92
C LEU A 170 11.17 9.99 -3.61
N PRO A 171 12.39 9.70 -4.13
CA PRO A 171 12.73 8.37 -4.65
C PRO A 171 12.56 7.24 -3.62
N ALA A 172 12.94 7.46 -2.36
CA ALA A 172 12.74 6.49 -1.29
C ALA A 172 11.25 6.16 -1.13
N TRP A 173 10.41 7.19 -0.98
CA TRP A 173 8.98 7.03 -0.81
C TRP A 173 8.31 6.33 -2.01
N LEU A 174 8.67 6.72 -3.24
CA LEU A 174 8.13 6.10 -4.45
C LEU A 174 8.51 4.62 -4.55
N SER A 175 9.74 4.26 -4.21
CA SER A 175 10.22 2.87 -4.24
C SER A 175 9.42 2.01 -3.25
N LEU A 176 9.27 2.45 -2.01
CA LEU A 176 8.47 1.76 -1.01
C LEU A 176 7.01 1.62 -1.43
N LYS A 177 6.43 2.71 -1.99
CA LYS A 177 5.04 2.75 -2.44
C LYS A 177 4.77 1.73 -3.55
N GLU A 178 5.61 1.64 -4.58
CA GLU A 178 5.43 0.68 -5.68
C GLU A 178 5.60 -0.77 -5.19
N GLY A 179 6.56 -1.03 -4.31
CA GLY A 179 6.73 -2.35 -3.67
C GLY A 179 5.51 -2.76 -2.85
N ALA A 180 4.98 -1.85 -2.02
CA ALA A 180 3.80 -2.10 -1.19
C ALA A 180 2.54 -2.35 -2.05
N ARG A 181 2.35 -1.59 -3.14
CA ARG A 181 1.23 -1.79 -4.08
C ARG A 181 1.29 -3.18 -4.74
N LEU A 182 2.47 -3.62 -5.15
CA LEU A 182 2.66 -4.94 -5.75
C LEU A 182 2.38 -6.07 -4.75
N ALA A 183 2.84 -5.93 -3.50
CA ALA A 183 2.59 -6.89 -2.42
C ALA A 183 1.09 -6.98 -2.07
N ARG A 184 0.38 -5.86 -1.98
CA ARG A 184 -1.07 -5.84 -1.75
C ARG A 184 -1.85 -6.51 -2.88
N GLY A 185 -1.42 -6.32 -4.13
CA GLY A 185 -1.98 -7.06 -5.25
C GLY A 185 -1.81 -8.58 -5.11
N GLN A 186 -0.69 -9.04 -4.54
CA GLN A 186 -0.46 -10.48 -4.32
C GLN A 186 -1.41 -11.02 -3.27
N HIS A 187 -1.61 -10.26 -2.18
CA HIS A 187 -2.57 -10.58 -1.14
C HIS A 187 -4.00 -10.71 -1.70
N LEU A 188 -4.43 -9.75 -2.52
CA LEU A 188 -5.75 -9.78 -3.17
C LEU A 188 -5.95 -11.03 -4.04
N VAL A 189 -5.00 -11.31 -4.94
CA VAL A 189 -5.09 -12.47 -5.85
C VAL A 189 -5.02 -13.80 -5.09
N ALA A 190 -4.22 -13.87 -4.01
CA ALA A 190 -4.18 -15.05 -3.15
C ALA A 190 -5.52 -15.28 -2.44
N ASN A 191 -6.18 -14.21 -1.98
CA ASN A 191 -7.47 -14.30 -1.30
C ASN A 191 -8.59 -14.76 -2.25
N GLN A 192 -8.55 -14.34 -3.52
CA GLN A 192 -9.46 -14.85 -4.56
C GLN A 192 -9.36 -16.37 -4.73
N LYS A 193 -8.13 -16.93 -4.76
CA LYS A 193 -7.92 -18.39 -4.86
C LYS A 193 -8.53 -19.12 -3.68
N SER A 194 -8.40 -18.58 -2.47
CA SER A 194 -8.99 -19.16 -1.26
C SER A 194 -10.51 -19.16 -1.31
N HIS A 195 -11.12 -18.08 -1.80
CA HIS A 195 -12.57 -17.99 -1.98
C HIS A 195 -13.08 -19.01 -3.01
N SER A 196 -12.42 -19.14 -4.17
CA SER A 196 -12.79 -20.14 -5.18
C SER A 196 -12.69 -21.58 -4.68
N TRP A 197 -11.68 -21.88 -3.84
CA TRP A 197 -11.49 -23.23 -3.29
C TRP A 197 -12.62 -23.61 -2.30
N LYS A 198 -13.07 -22.67 -1.46
CA LYS A 198 -14.17 -22.93 -0.52
C LYS A 198 -15.49 -23.24 -1.22
N LEU A 199 -15.79 -22.56 -2.33
CA LEU A 199 -16.97 -22.85 -3.13
C LEU A 199 -16.93 -24.25 -3.77
N LEU A 200 -15.74 -24.79 -4.06
CA LEU A 200 -15.56 -26.13 -4.64
C LEU A 200 -15.57 -27.25 -3.59
N VAL A 201 -15.26 -26.97 -2.32
CA VAL A 201 -15.25 -27.96 -1.22
C VAL A 201 -16.63 -28.10 -0.55
N GLN A 202 -17.55 -27.16 -0.80
CA GLN A 202 -18.94 -27.21 -0.30
C GLN A 202 -19.91 -27.98 -1.21
N TYR A 203 -19.43 -28.51 -2.34
CA TYR A 203 -20.12 -29.47 -3.21
C TYR A 203 -19.45 -30.84 -3.11
#